data_AF-A0A7X7FV56-F1
#
_entry.id   AF-A0A7X7FV56-F1
#
_cell.length_a   1.000
_cell.length_b   1.000
_cell.length_c   1.000
_cell.angle_alpha   90.00
_cell.angle_beta   90.00
_cell.angle_gamma   90.00
#
_symmetry.space_group_name_H-M   'P 1'
#
loop_
_entity.id
_entity.type
_entity.pdbx_description
1 polymer ?
#
loop_
_entity_poly.entity_id
_entity_poly.type
_entity_poly.pdbx_seq_one_letter_code
_entity_poly.pdbx_strand_id
1 'polypeptide(L)'
;MKKIISILFLTSILFSCQREGERDYNPQSDVISETEVLNLEEIFFLLNVKTSDSTYLVVKSIDSIRLFINTTLWSVCSSESIDTTYVDKKTSGNRWYSDKKINYLVVAQKNIEKPEFATAGDYAEYLNAIHILKPGEYALLIESFKITFNDNTSKRFYPYEYSIVTLEKNQRNLYAGEIELNIY
;
A
#
# COMPACT_ATOMS: atom_id res chain seq x y z
N MET A 1 -49.25 -12.56 23.52
CA MET A 1 -47.85 -12.96 23.23
C MET A 1 -47.32 -12.49 21.86
N LYS A 2 -48.14 -11.99 20.91
CA LYS A 2 -47.63 -11.45 19.63
C LYS A 2 -47.05 -10.02 19.70
N LYS A 3 -47.42 -9.23 20.71
CA LYS A 3 -46.94 -7.84 20.87
C LYS A 3 -45.53 -7.72 21.50
N ILE A 4 -45.07 -8.74 22.22
CA ILE A 4 -43.74 -8.75 22.86
C ILE A 4 -42.64 -9.05 21.84
N ILE A 5 -42.92 -9.91 20.85
CA ILE A 5 -41.98 -10.24 19.77
C ILE A 5 -41.66 -9.02 18.91
N SER A 6 -42.65 -8.13 18.70
CA SER A 6 -42.46 -6.92 17.91
C SER A 6 -41.57 -5.86 18.57
N ILE A 7 -41.49 -5.86 19.91
CA ILE A 7 -40.61 -4.96 20.67
C ILE A 7 -39.16 -5.48 20.65
N LEU A 8 -38.99 -6.80 20.67
CA LEU A 8 -37.67 -7.44 20.63
C LEU A 8 -37.00 -7.37 19.24
N PHE A 9 -37.79 -7.26 18.17
CA PHE A 9 -37.26 -7.01 16.82
C PHE A 9 -36.84 -5.55 16.62
N LEU A 10 -37.53 -4.60 17.26
CA LEU A 10 -37.24 -3.17 17.13
C LEU A 10 -35.94 -2.74 17.85
N THR A 11 -35.57 -3.44 18.92
CA THR A 11 -34.31 -3.18 19.65
C THR A 11 -33.07 -3.71 18.93
N SER A 12 -33.21 -4.69 18.04
CA SER A 12 -32.09 -5.22 17.22
C SER A 12 -31.66 -4.28 16.08
N ILE A 13 -32.50 -3.30 15.72
CA ILE A 13 -32.22 -2.33 14.64
C ILE A 13 -31.42 -1.12 15.17
N LEU A 14 -31.39 -0.91 16.49
CA LEU A 14 -30.64 0.19 17.12
C LEU A 14 -29.17 -0.17 17.45
N PHE A 15 -28.75 -1.41 17.19
CA PHE A 15 -27.35 -1.86 17.26
C PHE A 15 -26.75 -2.13 15.87
N SER A 16 -27.19 -1.39 14.85
CA SER A 16 -26.39 -1.26 13.63
C SER A 16 -25.16 -0.42 13.96
N CYS A 17 -24.11 -1.12 14.38
CA CYS A 17 -22.74 -0.63 14.44
C CYS A 17 -22.45 0.16 13.16
N GLN A 18 -22.33 1.49 13.29
CA GLN A 18 -21.67 2.29 12.27
C GLN A 18 -20.28 1.69 12.10
N ARG A 19 -19.98 1.23 10.88
CA ARG A 19 -18.59 1.03 10.47
C ARG A 19 -17.94 2.41 10.48
N GLU A 20 -17.34 2.76 11.60
CA GLU A 20 -16.33 3.82 11.65
C GLU A 20 -15.15 3.34 10.79
N GLY A 21 -15.09 3.87 9.58
CA GLY A 21 -14.04 3.59 8.61
C GLY A 21 -13.76 4.76 7.68
N GLU A 22 -14.32 5.93 7.93
CA GLU A 22 -13.93 7.18 7.27
C GLU A 22 -13.20 8.01 8.31
N ARG A 23 -11.86 8.02 8.23
CA ARG A 23 -11.07 9.07 8.88
C ARG A 23 -11.43 10.37 8.18
N ASP A 24 -12.24 11.20 8.82
CA ASP A 24 -12.35 12.62 8.46
C ASP A 24 -10.98 13.27 8.69
N TYR A 25 -10.16 13.28 7.65
CA TYR A 25 -8.91 14.04 7.62
C TYR A 25 -9.28 15.53 7.65
N ASN A 26 -9.03 16.19 8.79
CA ASN A 26 -9.19 17.63 8.93
C ASN A 26 -7.85 18.32 8.64
N PRO A 27 -7.66 18.98 7.48
CA PRO A 27 -6.42 19.67 7.15
C PRO A 27 -6.11 20.88 8.06
N GLN A 28 -7.02 21.25 8.96
CA GLN A 28 -6.78 22.29 9.98
C GLN A 28 -6.16 21.77 11.28
N SER A 29 -6.01 20.44 11.46
CA SER A 29 -5.32 19.88 12.63
C SER A 29 -3.80 19.89 12.51
N ASP A 30 -3.26 20.29 11.35
CA ASP A 30 -1.83 20.41 11.13
C ASP A 30 -1.29 21.60 11.95
N VAL A 31 -0.37 21.31 12.86
CA VAL A 31 0.35 22.35 13.63
C VAL A 31 1.27 23.09 12.65
N ILE A 32 0.86 24.28 12.23
CA ILE A 32 1.66 25.15 11.35
C ILE A 32 2.88 25.65 12.16
N SER A 33 4.05 25.09 11.85
CA SER A 33 5.35 25.63 12.26
C SER A 33 5.90 26.45 11.07
N GLU A 34 6.53 27.60 11.33
CA GLU A 34 7.11 28.49 10.29
C GLU A 34 8.17 27.80 9.40
N THR A 35 8.66 26.64 9.83
CA THR A 35 9.30 25.65 8.97
C THR A 35 8.25 24.58 8.62
N GLU A 36 7.87 24.45 7.34
CA GLU A 36 7.02 23.34 6.88
C GLU A 36 7.64 22.00 7.32
N VAL A 37 7.15 21.45 8.44
CA VAL A 37 7.43 20.06 8.82
C VAL A 37 6.51 19.23 7.95
N LEU A 38 6.97 18.98 6.73
CA LEU A 38 6.29 18.04 5.85
C LEU A 38 6.40 16.65 6.46
N ASN A 39 5.28 16.17 7.00
CA ASN A 39 5.11 14.78 7.38
C ASN A 39 5.04 13.95 6.09
N LEU A 40 6.20 13.54 5.60
CA LEU A 40 6.32 12.67 4.43
C LEU A 40 6.04 11.22 4.87
N GLU A 41 4.75 10.88 4.98
CA GLU A 41 4.27 9.58 5.47
C GLU A 41 4.12 8.54 4.34
N GLU A 42 4.22 8.97 3.09
CA GLU A 42 3.93 8.16 1.91
C GLU A 42 5.11 8.09 0.94
N ILE A 43 5.40 6.87 0.46
CA ILE A 43 6.30 6.65 -0.68
C ILE A 43 5.47 6.28 -1.91
N PHE A 44 5.76 6.98 -3.01
CA PHE A 44 5.17 6.76 -4.31
C PHE A 44 6.21 6.11 -5.20
N PHE A 45 5.83 5.05 -5.90
CA PHE A 45 6.68 4.44 -6.91
C PHE A 45 5.86 3.75 -7.99
N LEU A 46 6.48 3.59 -9.15
CA LEU A 46 5.95 2.76 -10.22
C LEU A 46 6.52 1.36 -10.09
N LEU A 47 5.66 0.36 -10.04
CA LEU A 47 6.04 -1.04 -9.98
C LEU A 47 5.74 -1.69 -11.32
N ASN A 48 6.65 -2.51 -11.83
CA ASN A 48 6.35 -3.39 -12.97
C ASN A 48 6.88 -4.79 -12.69
N VAL A 49 6.29 -5.78 -13.36
CA VAL A 49 6.62 -7.20 -13.16
C VAL A 49 7.07 -7.79 -14.49
N LYS A 50 8.35 -8.12 -14.55
CA LYS A 50 9.01 -8.70 -15.71
C LYS A 50 9.13 -10.21 -15.56
N THR A 51 8.88 -10.91 -16.66
CA THR A 51 8.99 -12.36 -16.74
C THR A 51 10.33 -12.78 -17.33
N SER A 52 10.66 -14.07 -17.19
CA SER A 52 11.93 -14.64 -17.66
C SER A 52 12.19 -14.47 -19.16
N ASP A 53 11.15 -14.30 -19.98
CA ASP A 53 11.24 -14.02 -21.41
C ASP A 53 11.33 -12.52 -21.75
N SER A 54 11.57 -11.67 -20.74
CA SER A 54 11.65 -10.20 -20.84
C SER A 54 10.34 -9.51 -21.27
N THR A 55 9.20 -10.22 -21.23
CA THR A 55 7.88 -9.58 -21.33
C THR A 55 7.41 -9.07 -19.96
N TYR A 56 6.31 -8.32 -19.95
CA TYR A 56 5.73 -7.74 -18.74
C TYR A 56 4.37 -8.35 -18.45
N LEU A 57 4.15 -8.72 -17.19
CA LEU A 57 2.88 -9.28 -16.76
C LEU A 57 1.79 -8.20 -16.75
N VAL A 58 0.65 -8.52 -17.37
CA VAL A 58 -0.53 -7.65 -17.42
C VAL A 58 -1.57 -8.19 -16.43
N VAL A 59 -1.73 -7.49 -15.32
CA VAL A 59 -2.77 -7.71 -14.31
C VAL A 59 -3.55 -6.43 -13.99
N LYS A 60 -4.69 -6.57 -13.31
CA LYS A 60 -5.52 -5.45 -12.88
C LYS A 60 -4.84 -4.63 -11.77
N SER A 61 -4.26 -5.31 -10.80
CA SER A 61 -3.51 -4.75 -9.67
C SER A 61 -2.46 -5.74 -9.18
N ILE A 62 -1.44 -5.22 -8.50
CA ILE A 62 -0.49 -6.01 -7.71
C ILE A 62 -0.89 -5.87 -6.24
N ASP A 63 -1.24 -6.97 -5.60
CA ASP A 63 -1.85 -6.96 -4.28
C ASP A 63 -0.85 -7.29 -3.17
N SER A 64 -1.13 -6.87 -1.93
CA SER A 64 -0.40 -7.33 -0.73
C SER A 64 1.13 -7.23 -0.83
N ILE A 65 1.61 -6.12 -1.39
CA ILE A 65 3.01 -5.73 -1.49
C ILE A 65 3.53 -5.42 -0.09
N ARG A 66 4.48 -6.23 0.39
CA ARG A 66 5.16 -6.05 1.68
C ARG A 66 6.46 -5.29 1.46
N LEU A 67 6.43 -4.00 1.78
CA LEU A 67 7.56 -3.10 1.59
C LEU A 67 8.31 -2.90 2.90
N PHE A 68 9.62 -3.08 2.86
CA PHE A 68 10.55 -2.79 3.94
C PHE A 68 11.48 -1.66 3.52
N ILE A 69 11.83 -0.80 4.48
CA ILE A 69 12.90 0.18 4.35
C ILE A 69 13.98 -0.22 5.34
N ASN A 70 15.19 -0.46 4.83
CA ASN A 70 16.28 -1.08 5.57
C ASN A 70 15.84 -2.44 6.14
N THR A 71 15.47 -2.49 7.42
CA THR A 71 15.04 -3.72 8.13
C THR A 71 13.64 -3.61 8.72
N THR A 72 12.97 -2.47 8.56
CA THR A 72 11.66 -2.21 9.17
C THR A 72 10.56 -2.35 8.14
N LEU A 73 9.51 -3.11 8.46
CA LEU A 73 8.31 -3.17 7.65
C LEU A 73 7.71 -1.78 7.56
N TRP A 74 7.70 -1.22 6.36
CA TRP A 74 7.17 0.10 6.11
C TRP A 74 5.67 0.03 5.85
N SER A 75 5.24 -0.85 4.96
CA SER A 75 3.83 -0.93 4.54
C SER A 75 3.46 -2.30 4.00
N VAL A 76 2.16 -2.63 4.13
CA VAL A 76 1.52 -3.70 3.37
C VAL A 76 0.40 -3.06 2.56
N CYS A 77 0.60 -2.92 1.25
CA CYS A 77 -0.27 -2.15 0.37
C CYS A 77 -0.58 -2.89 -0.93
N SER A 78 -1.39 -2.28 -1.79
CA SER A 78 -1.63 -2.75 -3.17
C SER A 78 -1.32 -1.61 -4.14
N SER A 79 -1.05 -1.95 -5.39
CA SER A 79 -1.03 -0.95 -6.45
C SER A 79 -2.44 -0.44 -6.75
N GLU A 80 -2.51 0.74 -7.35
CA GLU A 80 -3.70 1.22 -8.02
C GLU A 80 -4.14 0.25 -9.13
N SER A 81 -5.44 0.16 -9.32
CA SER A 81 -6.03 -0.67 -10.37
C SER A 81 -5.91 0.05 -11.71
N ILE A 82 -5.52 -0.68 -12.76
CA ILE A 82 -5.53 -0.18 -14.14
C ILE A 82 -6.60 -0.89 -14.97
N ASP A 83 -7.13 -0.19 -15.97
CA ASP A 83 -7.94 -0.81 -17.02
C ASP A 83 -7.00 -1.50 -18.03
N THR A 84 -7.07 -2.82 -18.10
CA THR A 84 -6.23 -3.63 -18.98
C THR A 84 -6.85 -3.86 -20.36
N THR A 85 -8.07 -3.36 -20.61
CA THR A 85 -8.84 -3.62 -21.84
C THR A 85 -8.06 -3.22 -23.09
N TYR A 86 -7.46 -2.02 -23.07
CA TYR A 86 -6.74 -1.44 -24.20
C TYR A 86 -5.23 -1.75 -24.22
N VAL A 87 -4.74 -2.56 -23.28
CA VAL A 87 -3.36 -3.03 -23.28
C VAL A 87 -3.21 -4.13 -24.33
N ASP A 88 -2.28 -3.93 -25.26
CA ASP A 88 -1.84 -4.95 -26.21
C ASP A 88 -1.15 -6.09 -25.44
N LYS A 89 -1.79 -7.26 -25.44
CA LYS A 89 -1.44 -8.38 -24.57
C LYS A 89 -1.61 -9.72 -25.27
N LYS A 90 -0.67 -10.62 -25.02
CA LYS A 90 -0.67 -12.02 -25.41
C LYS A 90 -1.12 -12.87 -24.23
N THR A 91 -1.79 -13.98 -24.50
CA THR A 91 -2.25 -14.93 -23.47
C THR A 91 -1.38 -16.17 -23.49
N SER A 92 -0.90 -16.61 -22.33
CA SER A 92 -0.28 -17.93 -22.16
C SER A 92 -0.71 -18.53 -20.82
N GLY A 93 -1.45 -19.64 -20.88
CA GLY A 93 -2.14 -20.20 -19.72
C GLY A 93 -3.13 -19.21 -19.10
N ASN A 94 -3.06 -19.04 -17.79
CA ASN A 94 -3.87 -18.10 -17.02
C ASN A 94 -3.23 -16.70 -16.87
N ARG A 95 -2.29 -16.34 -17.75
CA ARG A 95 -1.55 -15.09 -17.64
C ARG A 95 -1.65 -14.29 -18.94
N TRP A 96 -1.65 -12.97 -18.77
CA TRP A 96 -1.53 -12.02 -19.86
C TRP A 96 -0.18 -11.32 -19.79
N TYR A 97 0.43 -11.10 -20.95
CA TYR A 97 1.77 -10.55 -21.08
C TYR A 97 1.78 -9.46 -22.15
N SER A 98 2.63 -8.46 -22.00
CA SER A 98 2.87 -7.43 -23.01
C SER A 98 4.37 -7.30 -23.27
N ASP A 99 4.73 -7.03 -24.53
CA ASP A 99 6.11 -6.66 -24.87
C ASP A 99 6.42 -5.21 -24.41
N LYS A 100 5.39 -4.45 -24.03
CA LYS A 100 5.51 -3.10 -23.47
C LYS A 100 5.48 -3.15 -21.96
N LYS A 101 6.33 -2.35 -21.33
CA LYS A 101 6.34 -2.15 -19.88
C LYS A 101 5.00 -1.64 -19.38
N ILE A 102 4.47 -2.30 -18.35
CA ILE A 102 3.23 -1.91 -17.66
C ILE A 102 3.60 -1.43 -16.25
N ASN A 103 3.35 -0.15 -15.99
CA ASN A 103 3.66 0.47 -14.72
C ASN A 103 2.40 0.58 -13.84
N TYR A 104 2.53 0.11 -12.61
CA TYR A 104 1.51 0.13 -11.58
C TYR A 104 1.89 1.15 -10.51
N LEU A 105 1.06 2.17 -10.30
CA LEU A 105 1.31 3.14 -9.23
C LEU A 105 1.10 2.47 -7.87
N VAL A 106 2.07 2.61 -6.97
CA VAL A 106 1.96 2.17 -5.58
C VAL A 106 2.09 3.38 -4.67
N VAL A 107 1.15 3.49 -3.73
CA VAL A 107 1.15 4.48 -2.65
C VAL A 107 1.33 3.74 -1.33
N ALA A 108 2.54 3.77 -0.81
CA ALA A 108 2.93 3.05 0.40
C ALA A 108 2.94 3.99 1.62
N GLN A 109 1.83 3.98 2.36
CA GLN A 109 1.70 4.69 3.63
C GLN A 109 2.41 3.91 4.75
N LYS A 110 3.09 4.61 5.65
CA LYS A 110 3.70 4.00 6.83
C LYS A 110 2.65 3.30 7.69
N ASN A 111 2.82 2.01 7.94
CA ASN A 111 2.00 1.28 8.89
C ASN A 111 2.54 1.53 10.31
N ILE A 112 2.04 2.57 10.98
CA ILE A 112 2.33 2.81 12.40
C ILE A 112 1.25 2.09 13.21
N GLU A 113 1.62 1.02 13.90
CA GLU A 113 0.74 0.46 14.94
C GLU A 113 0.62 1.49 16.06
N LYS A 114 -0.59 2.00 16.26
CA LYS A 114 -0.90 2.91 17.35
C LYS A 114 -0.91 2.09 18.65
N PRO A 115 0.03 2.29 19.58
CA PRO A 115 0.02 1.54 20.83
C PRO A 115 -1.19 1.93 21.67
N GLU A 116 -1.61 1.02 22.56
CA GLU A 116 -2.47 1.42 23.68
C GLU A 116 -1.66 2.34 24.58
N PHE A 117 -1.97 3.64 24.56
CA PHE A 117 -1.18 4.63 25.28
C PHE A 117 -1.42 4.54 26.79
N ALA A 118 -0.66 3.70 27.48
CA ALA A 118 -0.74 3.51 28.92
C ALA A 118 0.30 4.35 29.67
N THR A 119 1.45 4.63 29.05
CA THR A 119 2.58 5.33 29.65
C THR A 119 3.11 6.46 28.77
N ALA A 120 3.81 7.44 29.37
CA ALA A 120 4.54 8.47 28.64
C ALA A 120 5.63 7.88 27.72
N GLY A 121 6.14 6.68 28.05
CA GLY A 121 7.05 5.91 27.20
C GLY A 121 6.39 5.50 25.89
N ASP A 122 5.15 5.02 25.94
CA ASP A 122 4.40 4.56 24.75
C ASP A 122 4.12 5.73 23.78
N TYR A 123 3.86 6.93 24.32
CA TYR A 123 3.76 8.14 23.52
C TYR A 123 5.09 8.54 22.88
N ALA A 124 6.20 8.46 23.62
CA ALA A 124 7.52 8.76 23.09
C ALA A 124 7.95 7.75 22.02
N GLU A 125 7.65 6.46 22.20
CA GLU A 125 7.87 5.40 21.21
C GLU A 125 7.02 5.61 19.96
N TYR A 126 5.74 5.96 20.10
CA TYR A 126 4.89 6.31 18.96
C TYR A 126 5.40 7.55 18.22
N LEU A 127 5.77 8.63 18.94
CA LEU A 127 6.35 9.84 18.35
C LEU A 127 7.71 9.57 17.67
N ASN A 128 8.51 8.66 18.22
CA ASN A 128 9.73 8.19 17.58
C ASN A 128 9.42 7.28 16.38
N ALA A 129 8.38 6.46 16.44
CA ALA A 129 7.94 5.64 15.30
C ALA A 129 7.36 6.51 14.18
N ILE A 130 6.91 7.73 14.45
CA ILE A 130 6.54 8.72 13.41
C ILE A 130 7.75 9.19 12.60
N HIS A 131 9.00 8.85 12.97
CA HIS A 131 10.23 9.28 12.28
C HIS A 131 10.02 9.36 10.76
N ILE A 132 10.00 10.61 10.31
CA ILE A 132 9.59 11.07 9.00
C ILE A 132 10.67 10.64 8.02
N LEU A 133 10.29 9.96 6.94
CA LEU A 133 11.25 9.74 5.87
C LEU A 133 11.66 11.09 5.31
N LYS A 134 12.95 11.28 5.08
CA LYS A 134 13.47 12.49 4.46
C LYS A 134 13.89 12.15 3.04
N PRO A 135 13.99 13.14 2.14
CA PRO A 135 14.65 12.92 0.87
C PRO A 135 16.08 12.42 1.11
N GLY A 136 16.51 11.41 0.34
CA GLY A 136 17.80 10.75 0.53
C GLY A 136 17.85 9.34 -0.05
N GLU A 137 18.97 8.66 0.14
CA GLU A 137 19.17 7.28 -0.34
C GLU A 137 18.70 6.26 0.70
N TYR A 138 17.93 5.27 0.25
CA TYR A 138 17.39 4.20 1.09
C TYR A 138 17.50 2.84 0.40
N ALA A 139 17.68 1.80 1.21
CA ALA A 139 17.52 0.42 0.76
C ALA A 139 16.05 0.01 0.91
N LEU A 140 15.35 -0.16 -0.22
CA LEU A 140 14.00 -0.73 -0.25
C LEU A 140 14.07 -2.23 -0.48
N LEU A 141 13.23 -2.98 0.22
CA LEU A 141 13.00 -4.40 -0.04
C LEU A 141 11.50 -4.64 -0.24
N ILE A 142 11.12 -5.14 -1.41
CA ILE A 142 9.81 -5.76 -1.59
C ILE A 142 9.98 -7.23 -1.21
N GLU A 143 9.57 -7.59 0.01
CA GLU A 143 9.73 -8.95 0.55
C GLU A 143 8.82 -9.93 -0.20
N SER A 144 7.56 -9.53 -0.39
CA SER A 144 6.59 -10.33 -1.14
C SER A 144 5.49 -9.48 -1.73
N PHE A 145 4.82 -10.04 -2.72
CA PHE A 145 3.63 -9.48 -3.34
C PHE A 145 2.74 -10.61 -3.86
N LYS A 146 1.46 -10.34 -4.04
CA LYS A 146 0.46 -11.28 -4.54
C LYS A 146 -0.05 -10.78 -5.88
N ILE A 147 -0.13 -11.70 -6.83
CA ILE A 147 -0.76 -11.45 -8.12
C ILE A 147 -2.03 -12.28 -8.19
N THR A 148 -3.12 -11.66 -8.66
CA THR A 148 -4.34 -12.36 -9.06
C THR A 148 -4.39 -12.41 -10.59
N PHE A 149 -4.44 -13.63 -11.12
CA PHE A 149 -4.40 -13.95 -12.53
C PHE A 149 -5.79 -13.84 -13.20
N ASN A 150 -5.84 -14.01 -14.52
CA ASN A 150 -7.08 -13.79 -15.30
C ASN A 150 -8.18 -14.82 -15.01
N ASP A 151 -7.83 -15.98 -14.44
CA ASP A 151 -8.72 -17.04 -13.99
C ASP A 151 -9.15 -16.87 -12.52
N ASN A 152 -8.79 -15.75 -11.89
CA ASN A 152 -8.97 -15.43 -10.47
C ASN A 152 -8.15 -16.29 -9.51
N THR A 153 -7.20 -17.08 -9.99
CA THR A 153 -6.22 -17.71 -9.10
C THR A 153 -5.22 -16.67 -8.61
N SER A 154 -4.80 -16.76 -7.35
CA SER A 154 -3.77 -15.87 -6.81
C SER A 154 -2.50 -16.64 -6.48
N LYS A 155 -1.34 -16.03 -6.73
CA LYS A 155 -0.03 -16.55 -6.33
C LYS A 155 0.77 -15.48 -5.62
N ARG A 156 1.45 -15.87 -4.54
CA ARG A 156 2.42 -15.01 -3.83
C ARG A 156 3.82 -15.26 -4.38
N PHE A 157 4.54 -14.17 -4.60
CA PHE A 157 5.92 -14.14 -5.06
C PHE A 157 6.81 -13.51 -4.00
N TYR A 158 8.06 -13.95 -3.94
CA TYR A 158 9.05 -13.52 -2.97
C TYR A 158 10.37 -13.24 -3.69
N PRO A 159 10.55 -12.01 -4.21
CA PRO A 159 11.74 -11.67 -4.98
C PRO A 159 12.98 -11.54 -4.10
N TYR A 160 12.82 -11.13 -2.83
CA TYR A 160 13.92 -10.97 -1.85
C TYR A 160 15.11 -10.13 -2.36
N GLU A 161 14.85 -9.16 -3.23
CA GLU A 161 15.86 -8.28 -3.80
C GLU A 161 15.79 -6.88 -3.18
N TYR A 162 16.94 -6.36 -2.72
CA TYR A 162 17.07 -4.98 -2.28
C TYR A 162 17.31 -4.06 -3.47
N SER A 163 16.59 -2.95 -3.52
CA SER A 163 16.79 -1.86 -4.47
C SER A 163 17.28 -0.63 -3.71
N ILE A 164 18.41 -0.07 -4.13
CA ILE A 164 18.84 1.25 -3.66
C ILE A 164 18.06 2.29 -4.45
N VAL A 165 17.30 3.12 -3.75
CA VAL A 165 16.50 4.19 -4.35
C VAL A 165 16.87 5.53 -3.74
N THR A 166 16.74 6.59 -4.55
CA THR A 166 16.72 7.96 -4.04
C THR A 166 15.27 8.36 -3.83
N LEU A 167 14.90 8.67 -2.59
CA LEU A 167 13.62 9.28 -2.27
C LEU A 167 13.71 10.78 -2.51
N GLU A 168 12.91 11.28 -3.46
CA GLU A 168 12.84 12.70 -3.80
C GLU A 168 11.58 13.33 -3.22
N LYS A 169 11.69 14.57 -2.72
CA LYS A 169 10.50 15.32 -2.28
C LYS A 169 9.61 15.62 -3.48
N ASN A 170 8.38 15.13 -3.45
CA ASN A 170 7.34 15.48 -4.40
C ASN A 170 6.16 16.12 -3.67
N GLN A 171 6.18 17.46 -3.59
CA GLN A 171 5.18 18.25 -2.86
C GLN A 171 5.02 17.78 -1.40
N ARG A 172 4.00 16.95 -1.13
CA ARG A 172 3.64 16.40 0.18
C ARG A 172 4.16 14.97 0.44
N ASN A 173 4.75 14.32 -0.57
CA ASN A 173 5.09 12.89 -0.54
C ASN A 173 6.55 12.65 -0.98
N LEU A 174 7.03 11.41 -0.87
CA LEU A 174 8.32 10.98 -1.41
C LEU A 174 8.14 10.13 -2.65
N TYR A 175 8.93 10.37 -3.69
CA TYR A 175 8.94 9.56 -4.90
C TYR A 175 10.21 8.72 -4.99
N ALA A 176 10.07 7.41 -5.25
CA ALA A 176 11.19 6.47 -5.32
C ALA A 176 11.52 5.99 -6.75
N GLY A 177 10.88 6.58 -7.78
CA GLY A 177 11.12 6.19 -9.16
C GLY A 177 10.32 4.95 -9.58
N GLU A 178 10.99 4.10 -10.37
CA GLU A 178 10.44 2.86 -10.91
C GLU A 178 11.19 1.65 -10.36
N ILE A 179 10.45 0.60 -9.97
CA ILE A 179 10.97 -0.66 -9.46
C ILE A 179 10.49 -1.78 -10.40
N GLU A 180 11.44 -2.51 -10.98
CA GLU A 180 11.17 -3.69 -11.83
C GLU A 180 11.37 -4.96 -10.98
N LEU A 181 10.30 -5.75 -10.84
CA LEU A 181 10.33 -7.05 -10.15
C LEU A 181 10.43 -8.18 -11.15
N ASN A 182 11.35 -9.11 -10.91
CA ASN A 182 11.49 -10.29 -11.75
C ASN A 182 10.70 -11.48 -11.15
N ILE A 183 9.88 -12.12 -11.98
CA ILE A 183 9.23 -13.40 -11.63
C ILE A 183 9.78 -14.51 -12.54
N TYR A 184 10.46 -15.47 -11.92
CA TYR A 184 11.00 -16.68 -12.55
C TYR A 184 10.06 -17.87 -12.36
#